data_AF-A0A918UCE2-F1
#
_entry.id   AF-A0A918UCE2-F1
#
_cell.length_a   1.000
_cell.length_b   1.000
_cell.length_c   1.000
_cell.angle_alpha   90.00
_cell.angle_beta   90.00
_cell.angle_gamma   90.00
#
_symmetry.space_group_name_H-M   'P 1'
#
loop_
_entity.id
_entity.type
_entity.pdbx_description
1 polymer ?
#
loop_
_entity_poly.entity_id
_entity_poly.type
_entity_poly.pdbx_seq_one_letter_code
_entity_poly.pdbx_strand_id
1 'polypeptide(L)'
;MLGEDGLFSTTDAMYMKQSAARKVPPQPQSPRVLDGLARTLHSRALTDGRPGVAHKLTYVFGNAQCAGCDAVFSVEEAITTRWG
;
A
#
# COMPACT_ATOMS: atom_id res chain seq x y z
N MET A 1 11.60 -21.25 -0.12
CA MET A 1 12.02 -22.01 -1.31
C MET A 1 10.93 -21.81 -2.36
N LEU A 2 11.26 -21.41 -3.59
CA LEU A 2 10.29 -21.15 -4.68
C LEU A 2 9.88 -22.48 -5.32
N GLY A 3 8.57 -22.69 -5.54
CA GLY A 3 8.06 -23.86 -6.27
C GLY A 3 8.19 -23.68 -7.78
N GLU A 4 8.20 -24.80 -8.50
CA GLU A 4 8.56 -24.93 -9.93
C GLU A 4 7.59 -24.21 -10.90
N ASP A 5 6.40 -23.80 -10.42
CA ASP A 5 5.45 -22.96 -11.17
C ASP A 5 5.69 -21.44 -10.98
N GLY A 6 6.71 -21.04 -10.21
CA GLY A 6 7.03 -19.63 -9.96
C GLY A 6 6.13 -18.92 -8.96
N LEU A 7 5.24 -19.64 -8.26
CA LEU A 7 4.41 -19.08 -7.20
C LEU A 7 5.09 -19.18 -5.83
N PHE A 8 5.06 -18.07 -5.09
CA PHE A 8 5.42 -18.00 -3.68
C PHE A 8 4.17 -18.39 -2.86
N SER A 9 4.21 -19.50 -2.12
CA SER A 9 3.14 -19.87 -1.19
C SER A 9 3.61 -19.72 0.25
N THR A 10 3.25 -18.61 0.85
CA THR A 10 3.05 -18.50 2.30
C THR A 10 1.54 -18.50 2.48
N THR A 11 0.94 -19.66 2.75
CA THR A 11 -0.51 -19.84 2.71
C THR A 11 -1.26 -18.75 3.49
N ASP A 12 -1.97 -17.86 2.78
CA ASP A 12 -2.93 -16.92 3.35
C ASP A 12 -4.37 -17.22 2.92
N ALA A 13 -4.62 -18.33 2.20
CA ALA A 13 -5.98 -18.78 1.89
C ALA A 13 -6.86 -19.03 3.13
N MET A 14 -6.27 -18.98 4.34
CA MET A 14 -6.91 -19.22 5.63
C MET A 14 -7.22 -17.96 6.46
N TYR A 15 -6.77 -16.75 6.11
CA TYR A 15 -6.85 -15.60 7.05
C TYR A 15 -7.93 -14.56 6.80
N MET A 16 -8.59 -14.52 5.64
CA MET A 16 -9.76 -13.65 5.46
C MET A 16 -10.83 -14.42 4.68
N LYS A 17 -11.77 -15.06 5.41
CA LYS A 17 -13.13 -15.25 4.89
C LYS A 17 -13.52 -13.94 4.22
N GLN A 18 -14.03 -14.00 3.00
CA GLN A 18 -14.65 -12.83 2.36
C GLN A 18 -15.69 -12.28 3.34
N SER A 19 -15.28 -11.28 4.12
CA SER A 19 -16.18 -10.61 5.02
C SER A 19 -17.10 -9.81 4.12
N ALA A 20 -18.38 -9.74 4.47
CA ALA A 20 -19.30 -8.76 3.87
C ALA A 20 -18.88 -7.30 4.18
N ALA A 21 -17.65 -7.09 4.69
CA ALA A 21 -17.07 -5.80 4.89
C ALA A 21 -16.95 -5.09 3.54
N ARG A 22 -17.54 -3.91 3.49
CA ARG A 22 -17.44 -2.98 2.37
C ARG A 22 -15.96 -2.77 2.03
N LYS A 23 -15.56 -3.05 0.79
CA LYS A 23 -14.20 -2.76 0.31
C LYS A 23 -14.16 -1.33 -0.18
N VAL A 24 -13.45 -0.46 0.53
CA VAL A 24 -13.17 0.90 0.05
C VAL A 24 -11.77 0.91 -0.55
N PRO A 25 -11.60 1.19 -1.85
CA PRO A 25 -10.28 1.22 -2.46
C PRO A 25 -9.46 2.37 -1.85
N PRO A 26 -8.19 2.13 -1.48
CA PRO A 26 -7.29 3.21 -1.06
C PRO A 26 -7.12 4.20 -2.22
N GLN A 27 -7.06 5.49 -1.89
CA GLN A 27 -6.92 6.53 -2.90
C GLN A 27 -5.44 6.89 -3.07
N PRO A 28 -4.91 6.84 -4.29
CA PRO A 28 -3.53 7.23 -4.53
C PRO A 28 -3.37 8.73 -4.28
N GLN A 29 -2.30 9.11 -3.61
CA GLN A 29 -1.91 10.50 -3.53
C GLN A 29 -1.32 10.96 -4.87
N SER A 30 -1.54 12.22 -5.23
CA SER A 30 -0.89 12.76 -6.43
C SER A 30 0.64 12.74 -6.23
N PRO A 31 1.43 12.24 -7.20
CA PRO A 31 2.89 12.30 -7.12
C PRO A 31 3.43 13.72 -6.89
N ARG A 32 2.65 14.75 -7.27
CA ARG A 32 3.01 16.17 -7.12
C ARG A 32 2.95 16.67 -5.67
N VAL A 33 2.19 15.99 -4.82
CA VAL A 33 2.06 16.35 -3.40
C VAL A 33 2.91 15.46 -2.50
N LEU A 34 3.68 14.52 -3.07
CA LEU A 34 4.69 13.77 -2.32
C LEU A 34 5.83 14.72 -1.93
N ASP A 35 6.16 14.76 -0.65
CA ASP A 35 7.30 15.50 -0.12
C ASP A 35 8.35 14.55 0.49
N GLY A 36 9.45 15.12 0.98
CA GLY A 36 10.41 14.43 1.83
C GLY A 36 10.83 13.05 1.31
N LEU A 37 10.71 12.05 2.20
CA LEU A 37 11.06 10.66 1.92
C LEU A 37 10.22 10.06 0.79
N ALA A 38 8.92 10.38 0.74
CA ALA A 38 8.01 9.86 -0.26
C ALA A 38 8.42 10.26 -1.68
N ARG A 39 8.79 11.53 -1.87
CA ARG A 39 9.29 12.05 -3.14
C ARG A 39 10.61 11.40 -3.55
N THR A 40 11.53 11.23 -2.60
CA THR A 40 12.83 10.60 -2.85
C THR A 40 12.68 9.15 -3.29
N LEU A 41 11.85 8.36 -2.60
CA LEU A 41 11.60 6.97 -2.95
C LEU A 41 10.88 6.84 -4.30
N HIS A 42 9.88 7.69 -4.56
CA HIS A 42 9.18 7.70 -5.84
C HIS A 42 10.14 8.03 -7.00
N SER A 43 10.99 9.05 -6.86
CA SER A 43 11.99 9.41 -7.87
C SER A 43 12.98 8.28 -8.10
N ARG A 44 13.50 7.66 -7.04
CA ARG A 44 14.45 6.56 -7.16
C ARG A 44 13.84 5.35 -7.86
N ALA A 45 12.61 5.00 -7.53
CA ALA A 45 11.89 3.91 -8.20
C ALA A 45 11.72 4.17 -9.70
N LEU A 46 11.53 5.43 -10.13
CA LEU A 46 11.49 5.79 -11.54
C LEU A 46 12.88 5.66 -12.20
N THR A 47 13.93 6.19 -11.56
CA THR A 47 15.31 6.10 -12.05
C THR A 47 15.77 4.65 -12.21
N ASP A 48 15.33 3.77 -11.30
CA ASP A 48 15.66 2.34 -11.31
C ASP A 48 14.82 1.54 -12.33
N GLY A 49 13.99 2.20 -13.15
CA GLY A 49 13.14 1.55 -14.14
C GLY A 49 12.00 0.73 -13.53
N ARG A 50 11.56 1.06 -12.32
CA ARG A 50 10.50 0.36 -11.56
C ARG A 50 9.23 1.22 -11.42
N PRO A 51 8.53 1.54 -12.53
CA PRO A 51 7.35 2.41 -12.49
C PRO A 51 6.20 1.82 -11.66
N GLY A 52 6.06 0.49 -11.61
CA GLY A 52 5.05 -0.16 -10.77
C GLY A 52 5.30 0.03 -9.27
N VAL A 53 6.56 0.17 -8.84
CA VAL A 53 6.90 0.49 -7.44
C VAL A 53 6.62 1.96 -7.16
N ALA A 54 7.00 2.86 -8.07
CA ALA A 54 6.69 4.28 -7.97
C ALA A 54 5.17 4.52 -7.82
N HIS A 55 4.37 3.82 -8.62
CA HIS A 55 2.91 3.87 -8.51
C HIS A 55 2.40 3.34 -7.17
N LYS A 56 2.91 2.22 -6.65
CA LYS A 56 2.49 1.71 -5.33
C LYS A 56 2.84 2.65 -4.18
N LEU A 57 3.94 3.39 -4.27
CA LEU A 57 4.31 4.37 -3.25
C LEU A 57 3.27 5.49 -3.10
N THR A 58 2.56 5.85 -4.17
CA THR A 58 1.49 6.87 -4.07
C THR A 58 0.32 6.41 -3.20
N TYR A 59 0.12 5.10 -3.03
CA TYR A 59 -0.89 4.57 -2.13
C TYR A 59 -0.40 4.49 -0.67
N VAL A 60 0.88 4.17 -0.47
CA VAL A 60 1.49 4.08 0.87
C VAL A 60 1.57 5.45 1.53
N PHE A 61 1.87 6.48 0.75
CA PHE A 61 1.88 7.87 1.21
C PHE A 61 0.54 8.57 0.95
N GLY A 62 -0.53 7.81 0.76
CA GLY A 62 -1.88 8.32 0.53
C GLY A 62 -2.79 8.11 1.72
N ASN A 63 -4.08 8.31 1.46
CA ASN A 63 -5.13 8.14 2.46
C ASN A 63 -5.92 6.85 2.21
N ALA A 64 -6.33 6.23 3.32
CA ALA A 64 -7.26 5.12 3.33
C ALA A 64 -8.53 5.51 4.08
N GLN A 65 -9.62 4.79 3.80
CA GLN A 65 -10.91 4.98 4.46
C GLN A 65 -11.30 3.70 5.19
N CYS A 66 -11.67 3.82 6.45
CA CYS A 66 -12.15 2.70 7.25
C CYS A 66 -13.51 2.23 6.74
N ALA A 67 -13.62 0.94 6.43
CA ALA A 67 -14.86 0.33 5.94
C ALA A 67 -16.01 0.30 6.97
N GLY A 68 -15.69 0.43 8.27
CA GLY A 68 -16.66 0.31 9.36
C GLY A 68 -17.19 1.64 9.91
N CYS A 69 -16.39 2.70 9.89
CA CYS A 69 -16.77 4.01 10.43
C CYS A 69 -16.56 5.18 9.45
N ASP A 70 -16.17 4.88 8.21
CA ASP A 70 -15.89 5.85 7.14
C ASP A 70 -14.80 6.89 7.46
N ALA A 71 -14.05 6.73 8.57
CA ALA A 71 -12.94 7.60 8.92
C ALA A 71 -11.82 7.52 7.87
N VAL A 72 -11.36 8.68 7.41
CA VAL A 72 -10.21 8.81 6.50
C VAL A 72 -8.94 9.00 7.33
N PHE A 73 -7.87 8.29 7.00
CA PHE A 73 -6.60 8.34 7.72
C PHE A 73 -5.40 8.21 6.79
N SER A 74 -4.26 8.76 7.19
CA SER A 74 -2.98 8.56 6.50
C SER A 74 -2.49 7.13 6.71
N VAL A 75 -2.14 6.47 5.61
CA VAL A 75 -1.60 5.10 5.66
C VAL A 75 -0.25 5.07 6.39
N GLU A 76 0.58 6.10 6.21
CA GLU A 76 1.88 6.22 6.88
C GLU A 76 1.76 6.35 8.41
N GLU A 77 0.86 7.21 8.88
CA GLU A 77 0.63 7.41 10.32
C GLU A 77 0.08 6.13 10.97
N ALA A 78 -0.80 5.40 10.28
CA ALA A 78 -1.33 4.14 10.77
C ALA A 78 -0.25 3.04 10.88
N ILE A 79 0.70 2.99 9.93
CA ILE A 79 1.82 2.04 9.97
C ILE A 79 2.76 2.39 11.13
N THR A 80 3.16 3.65 11.25
CA THR A 80 4.09 4.09 12.30
C THR A 80 3.50 3.89 13.71
N THR A 81 2.21 4.18 13.89
CA THR A 81 1.52 3.98 15.18
C THR A 81 1.42 2.51 15.59
N ARG A 82 1.32 1.58 14.62
CA ARG A 82 1.21 0.14 14.92
C ARG A 82 2.55 -0.50 15.31
N TRP A 83 3.67 0.09 14.89
CA TRP A 83 5.01 -0.48 15.05
C TRP A 83 5.92 0.34 15.97
N GLY A 84 5.41 1.46 16.52
CA GLY A 84 6.04 2.22 17.61
C GLY A 84 5.66 1.66 18.97
#